data_AF-A0A511X5E5-F1
#
_entry.id   AF-A0A511X5E5-F1
#
_cell.length_a   1.000
_cell.length_b   1.000
_cell.length_c   1.000
_cell.angle_alpha   90.00
_cell.angle_beta   90.00
_cell.angle_gamma   90.00
#
_symmetry.space_group_name_H-M   'P 1'
#
loop_
_entity.id
_entity.type
_entity.pdbx_description
1 polymer ?
#
loop_
_entity_poly.entity_id
_entity_poly.type
_entity_poly.pdbx_seq_one_letter_code
_entity_poly.pdbx_strand_id
1 'polypeptide(L)'
;MAALALVLILAACTDRTEQARTELIGMPYPDLVACAGPPSVRVQTDADDWDGEWGGSVSTPSVSGSVPLFADLVKPTVSASAAMSCRMTARVRGGRVYSIHYVGTSSLIFGAHAACAALVRDCLLHPDHTTLPADYDAGRYLGAK
;
A
#
# COMPACT_ATOMS: atom_id res chain seq x y z
N MET A 1 24.10 25.04 14.87
CA MET A 1 24.29 23.97 13.86
C MET A 1 23.67 22.64 14.28
N ALA A 2 23.80 22.18 15.54
CA ALA A 2 23.20 20.92 16.00
C ALA A 2 21.65 20.85 15.90
N ALA A 3 20.94 21.95 16.17
CA ALA A 3 19.48 21.99 16.09
C ALA A 3 18.95 21.88 14.64
N LEU A 4 19.68 22.41 13.65
CA LEU A 4 19.29 22.33 12.24
C LEU A 4 19.46 20.89 11.70
N ALA A 5 20.51 20.20 12.14
CA ALA A 5 20.73 18.80 11.80
C ALA A 5 19.64 17.90 12.39
N LEU A 6 19.18 18.17 13.63
CA LEU A 6 18.09 17.42 14.25
C LEU A 6 16.76 17.57 13.49
N VAL A 7 16.42 18.80 13.05
CA VAL A 7 15.18 19.05 12.28
C VAL A 7 15.21 18.36 10.91
N LEU A 8 16.38 18.29 10.25
CA LEU A 8 16.53 17.60 8.97
C LEU A 8 16.37 16.06 9.10
N ILE A 9 16.76 15.48 10.24
CA ILE A 9 16.63 14.03 10.48
C ILE A 9 15.15 13.63 10.69
N LEU A 10 14.32 14.48 11.30
CA LEU A 10 12.89 14.18 11.50
C LEU A 10 12.04 14.30 10.22
N ALA A 11 12.49 15.04 9.20
CA ALA A 11 11.76 15.21 7.95
C ALA A 11 11.92 14.03 6.97
N ALA A 12 12.82 13.08 7.26
CA ALA A 12 13.14 11.97 6.37
C ALA A 12 12.22 10.75 6.50
N CYS A 13 11.14 10.83 7.30
CA CYS A 13 10.10 9.80 7.32
C CYS A 13 9.28 9.87 6.03
N THR A 14 9.79 9.28 4.96
CA THR A 14 9.06 9.11 3.70
C THR A 14 7.95 8.08 3.89
N ASP A 15 6.72 8.44 3.58
CA ASP A 15 5.62 7.49 3.52
C ASP A 15 5.91 6.48 2.40
N ARG A 16 5.95 5.18 2.76
CA ARG A 16 6.23 4.10 1.80
C ARG A 16 5.23 4.07 0.67
N THR A 17 3.99 4.51 0.91
CA THR A 17 2.97 4.57 -0.13
C THR A 17 3.28 5.65 -1.16
N GLU A 18 3.72 6.83 -0.73
CA GLU A 18 4.13 7.89 -1.63
C GLU A 18 5.42 7.54 -2.40
N GLN A 19 6.37 6.86 -1.75
CA GLN A 19 7.55 6.30 -2.44
C GLN A 19 7.13 5.32 -3.55
N ALA A 20 6.19 4.42 -3.26
CA ALA A 20 5.70 3.43 -4.21
C ALA A 20 4.96 4.07 -5.41
N ARG A 21 4.32 5.23 -5.24
CA ARG A 21 3.68 5.93 -6.37
C ARG A 21 4.65 6.26 -7.50
N THR A 22 5.90 6.52 -7.15
CA THR A 22 6.93 6.91 -8.12
C THR A 22 7.83 5.75 -8.51
N GLU A 23 8.22 4.89 -7.55
CA GLU A 23 9.21 3.83 -7.80
C GLU A 23 8.65 2.61 -8.54
N LEU A 24 7.34 2.35 -8.44
CA LEU A 24 6.71 1.22 -9.12
C LEU A 24 6.32 1.56 -10.57
N ILE A 25 6.45 2.82 -11.01
CA ILE A 25 6.18 3.21 -12.39
C ILE A 25 7.18 2.53 -13.32
N GLY A 26 6.68 1.92 -14.40
CA GLY A 26 7.49 1.19 -15.38
C GLY A 26 7.75 -0.26 -15.02
N MET A 27 7.42 -0.69 -13.80
CA MET A 27 7.51 -2.09 -13.37
C MET A 27 6.67 -2.97 -14.31
N PRO A 28 7.20 -4.11 -14.78
CA PRO A 28 6.41 -5.12 -15.47
C PRO A 28 5.21 -5.54 -14.62
N TYR A 29 4.03 -5.61 -15.23
CA TYR A 29 2.85 -6.12 -14.54
C TYR A 29 3.05 -7.48 -13.83
N PRO A 30 3.74 -8.49 -14.41
CA PRO A 30 3.94 -9.76 -13.73
C PRO A 30 4.79 -9.63 -12.47
N ASP A 31 5.74 -8.68 -12.43
CA ASP A 31 6.56 -8.41 -11.24
C ASP A 31 5.71 -7.76 -10.15
N LEU A 32 4.82 -6.84 -10.52
CA LEU A 32 3.84 -6.27 -9.59
C LEU A 32 2.94 -7.35 -8.98
N VAL A 33 2.49 -8.31 -9.79
CA VAL A 33 1.68 -9.45 -9.31
C VAL A 33 2.50 -10.38 -8.42
N ALA A 34 3.78 -10.59 -8.71
CA ALA A 34 4.64 -11.44 -7.91
C ALA A 34 4.83 -10.90 -6.49
N CYS A 35 5.03 -9.58 -6.34
CA CYS A 35 5.28 -8.95 -5.05
C CYS A 35 4.00 -8.52 -4.30
N ALA A 36 2.98 -8.00 -5.00
CA ALA A 36 1.73 -7.54 -4.38
C ALA A 36 0.63 -8.62 -4.33
N GLY A 37 0.85 -9.77 -4.99
CA GLY A 37 -0.13 -10.81 -5.19
C GLY A 37 -1.09 -10.53 -6.37
N PRO A 38 -2.02 -11.46 -6.67
CA PRO A 38 -2.99 -11.27 -7.73
C PRO A 38 -4.03 -10.19 -7.37
N PRO A 39 -4.44 -9.33 -8.33
CA PRO A 39 -5.48 -8.35 -8.07
C PRO A 39 -6.83 -9.02 -7.83
N SER A 40 -7.62 -8.42 -6.95
CA SER A 40 -9.00 -8.79 -6.63
C SER A 40 -9.95 -8.50 -7.78
N VAL A 41 -9.72 -7.39 -8.50
CA VAL A 41 -10.51 -6.96 -9.65
C VAL A 41 -9.57 -6.57 -10.77
N ARG A 42 -9.92 -6.94 -12.00
CA ARG A 42 -9.25 -6.51 -13.23
C ARG A 42 -10.29 -5.89 -14.15
N VAL A 43 -10.00 -4.69 -14.67
CA VAL A 43 -10.87 -3.99 -15.62
C VAL A 43 -10.02 -3.61 -16.83
N GLN A 44 -10.46 -3.95 -18.02
CA GLN A 44 -9.86 -3.46 -19.25
C GLN A 44 -10.42 -2.07 -19.53
N THR A 45 -9.55 -1.07 -19.64
CA THR A 45 -9.93 0.33 -19.85
C THR A 45 -9.73 0.74 -21.31
N ASP A 46 -8.77 0.13 -22.02
CA ASP A 46 -8.54 0.26 -23.47
C ASP A 46 -7.93 -1.05 -24.02
N ALA A 47 -7.60 -1.12 -25.32
CA ALA A 47 -7.00 -2.31 -25.95
C ALA A 47 -5.74 -2.80 -25.21
N ASP A 48 -4.86 -1.87 -24.83
CA ASP A 48 -3.59 -2.15 -24.13
C ASP A 48 -3.55 -1.63 -22.68
N ASP A 49 -4.66 -1.06 -22.20
CA ASP A 49 -4.77 -0.45 -20.87
C ASP A 49 -5.65 -1.26 -19.94
N TRP A 50 -5.14 -1.51 -18.74
CA TRP A 50 -5.82 -2.30 -17.72
C TRP A 50 -5.67 -1.67 -16.35
N ASP A 51 -6.73 -1.72 -15.56
CA ASP A 51 -6.73 -1.31 -14.17
C ASP A 51 -6.87 -2.57 -13.29
N GLY A 52 -5.88 -2.79 -12.40
CA GLY A 52 -5.90 -3.83 -11.38
C GLY A 52 -6.20 -3.23 -10.01
N GLU A 53 -7.04 -3.89 -9.21
CA GLU A 53 -7.36 -3.48 -7.85
C GLU A 53 -6.91 -4.53 -6.82
N TRP A 54 -6.24 -4.09 -5.76
CA TRP A 54 -5.83 -4.91 -4.63
C TRP A 54 -6.47 -4.39 -3.34
N GLY A 55 -7.15 -5.27 -2.62
CA GLY A 55 -7.68 -4.99 -1.29
C GLY A 55 -6.75 -5.49 -0.19
N GLY A 56 -6.60 -4.71 0.88
CA GLY A 56 -5.92 -5.11 2.10
C GLY A 56 -6.64 -4.57 3.32
N SER A 57 -6.63 -5.33 4.42
CA SER A 57 -7.17 -4.89 5.71
C SER A 57 -6.10 -5.09 6.76
N VAL A 58 -5.84 -4.04 7.55
CA VAL A 58 -4.92 -4.07 8.67
C VAL A 58 -5.72 -3.85 9.94
N SER A 59 -5.67 -4.82 10.84
CA SER A 59 -6.27 -4.74 12.16
C SER A 59 -5.16 -4.51 13.18
N THR A 60 -5.23 -3.43 13.95
CA THR A 60 -4.30 -3.27 15.08
C THR A 60 -4.72 -4.22 16.21
N PRO A 61 -3.77 -4.89 16.89
CA PRO A 61 -4.08 -5.67 18.07
C PRO A 61 -4.79 -4.78 19.10
N SER A 62 -5.85 -5.31 19.72
CA SER A 62 -6.57 -4.59 20.78
C SER A 62 -5.64 -4.39 21.96
N VAL A 63 -5.28 -3.14 22.26
CA VAL A 63 -4.55 -2.80 23.48
C VAL A 63 -5.58 -2.45 24.54
N SER A 64 -5.72 -3.34 25.52
CA SER A 64 -6.59 -3.15 26.69
C SER A 64 -5.73 -2.60 27.84
N GLY A 65 -6.00 -1.36 28.26
CA GLY A 65 -5.35 -0.76 29.41
C GLY A 65 -6.37 -0.42 30.50
N SER A 66 -6.05 -0.71 31.76
CA SER A 66 -6.81 -0.20 32.90
C SER A 66 -6.20 1.14 33.31
N VAL A 67 -6.94 2.24 33.14
CA VAL A 67 -6.51 3.54 33.67
C VAL A 67 -7.02 3.63 35.12
N PRO A 68 -6.14 3.71 36.13
CA PRO A 68 -6.59 3.93 37.50
C PRO A 68 -7.06 5.38 37.64
N LEU A 69 -8.35 5.62 37.43
CA LEU A 69 -8.98 6.89 37.74
C LEU A 69 -9.57 6.79 39.14
N PHE A 70 -8.83 7.34 40.09
CA PHE A 70 -9.20 7.56 41.49
C PHE A 70 -9.40 6.28 42.32
N ALA A 71 -9.05 6.41 43.61
CA ALA A 71 -9.21 5.34 44.59
C ALA A 71 -10.67 4.91 44.65
N ASP A 72 -10.90 3.61 44.41
CA ASP A 72 -12.16 2.91 44.62
C ASP A 72 -13.38 3.43 43.82
N LEU A 73 -13.64 2.85 42.63
CA LEU A 73 -14.81 1.98 42.41
C LEU A 73 -15.02 1.51 40.96
N VAL A 74 -14.34 2.05 39.94
CA VAL A 74 -14.52 1.56 38.56
C VAL A 74 -13.18 1.67 37.82
N LYS A 75 -12.64 0.55 37.35
CA LYS A 75 -11.51 0.54 36.40
C LYS A 75 -12.10 0.52 34.98
N PRO A 76 -12.29 1.66 34.29
CA PRO A 76 -12.70 1.61 32.91
C PRO A 76 -11.60 0.93 32.10
N THR A 77 -11.93 -0.21 31.49
CA THR A 77 -11.08 -0.84 30.49
C THR A 77 -11.25 -0.06 29.21
N VAL A 78 -10.23 0.70 28.81
CA VAL A 78 -10.20 1.31 27.48
C VAL A 78 -9.65 0.27 26.52
N SER A 79 -10.51 -0.20 25.62
CA SER A 79 -10.10 -1.03 24.49
C SER A 79 -10.04 -0.15 23.25
N ALA A 80 -8.84 0.10 22.73
CA ALA A 80 -8.65 0.74 21.44
C ALA A 80 -8.35 -0.36 20.41
N SER A 81 -9.26 -0.56 19.47
CA SER A 81 -9.01 -1.32 18.25
C SER A 81 -9.31 -0.42 17.05
N ALA A 82 -8.41 -0.41 16.08
CA ALA A 82 -8.59 0.27 14.81
C ALA A 82 -8.51 -0.79 13.70
N ALA A 83 -9.59 -0.90 12.92
CA ALA A 83 -9.56 -1.60 11.64
C ALA A 83 -9.37 -0.55 10.55
N MET A 84 -8.32 -0.71 9.75
CA MET A 84 -8.07 0.15 8.60
C MET A 84 -8.14 -0.69 7.34
N SER A 85 -8.83 -0.20 6.32
CA SER A 85 -8.91 -0.84 5.02
C SER A 85 -8.16 -0.02 3.98
N CYS A 86 -7.55 -0.73 3.04
CA CYS A 86 -6.87 -0.17 1.89
C CYS A 86 -7.37 -0.83 0.61
N ARG A 87 -7.46 -0.01 -0.42
CA ARG A 87 -7.61 -0.37 -1.80
C ARG A 87 -6.51 0.32 -2.60
N MET A 88 -5.66 -0.47 -3.23
CA MET A 88 -4.67 0.01 -4.20
C MET A 88 -5.21 -0.26 -5.61
N THR A 89 -5.07 0.70 -6.51
CA THR A 89 -5.36 0.53 -7.93
C THR A 89 -4.11 0.83 -8.72
N ALA A 90 -3.64 -0.10 -9.54
CA ALA A 90 -2.54 0.11 -10.48
C ALA A 90 -3.09 0.10 -11.91
N ARG A 91 -2.79 1.17 -12.65
CA ARG A 91 -3.03 1.22 -14.09
C ARG A 91 -1.82 0.66 -14.80
N VAL A 92 -2.07 -0.20 -15.77
CA VAL A 92 -1.08 -0.90 -16.59
C VAL A 92 -1.31 -0.48 -18.04
N ARG A 93 -0.25 -0.09 -18.72
CA ARG A 93 -0.25 0.27 -20.14
C ARG A 93 0.91 -0.42 -20.83
N GLY A 94 0.65 -1.13 -21.93
CA GLY A 94 1.71 -1.87 -22.64
C GLY A 94 2.44 -2.87 -21.73
N GLY A 95 1.71 -3.49 -20.81
CA GLY A 95 2.23 -4.46 -19.84
C GLY A 95 3.12 -3.92 -18.73
N ARG A 96 3.21 -2.60 -18.58
CA ARG A 96 3.96 -1.95 -17.49
C ARG A 96 3.06 -1.06 -16.66
N VAL A 97 3.39 -0.92 -15.38
CA VAL A 97 2.68 -0.02 -14.47
C VAL A 97 2.86 1.42 -14.93
N TYR A 98 1.75 2.10 -15.19
CA TYR A 98 1.70 3.50 -15.58
C TYR A 98 1.45 4.42 -14.38
N SER A 99 0.57 4.02 -13.46
CA SER A 99 0.26 4.80 -12.26
C SER A 99 -0.30 3.93 -11.14
N ILE A 100 -0.12 4.39 -9.90
CA ILE A 100 -0.69 3.75 -8.71
C ILE A 100 -1.49 4.77 -7.89
N HIS A 101 -2.70 4.35 -7.49
CA HIS A 101 -3.60 5.10 -6.65
C HIS A 101 -3.95 4.31 -5.39
N TYR A 102 -4.15 5.01 -4.29
CA TYR A 102 -4.55 4.44 -3.02
C TYR A 102 -5.84 5.08 -2.54
N VAL A 103 -6.76 4.26 -2.09
CA VAL A 103 -8.00 4.64 -1.41
C VAL A 103 -8.03 3.84 -0.13
N GLY A 104 -7.92 4.50 1.02
CA GLY A 104 -7.91 3.80 2.30
C GLY A 104 -8.37 4.70 3.41
N THR A 105 -8.84 4.09 4.50
CA THR A 105 -9.18 4.84 5.71
C THR A 105 -7.88 5.33 6.34
N SER A 106 -7.73 6.65 6.46
CA SER A 106 -6.65 7.25 7.23
C SER A 106 -7.04 7.31 8.70
N SER A 107 -6.04 7.24 9.57
CA SER A 107 -6.20 7.60 10.98
C SER A 107 -5.19 8.66 11.34
N LEU A 108 -5.54 9.51 12.31
CA LEU A 108 -4.67 10.61 12.77
C LEU A 108 -3.30 10.12 13.27
N ILE A 109 -3.20 8.85 13.67
CA ILE A 109 -1.99 8.27 14.28
C ILE A 109 -1.09 7.62 13.22
N PHE A 110 -1.67 6.96 12.21
CA PHE A 110 -0.88 6.15 11.28
C PHE A 110 -0.54 6.88 9.97
N GLY A 111 -1.09 8.07 9.70
CA GLY A 111 -0.83 8.82 8.46
C GLY A 111 -1.81 8.45 7.33
N ALA A 112 -1.74 9.18 6.22
CA ALA A 112 -2.55 8.88 5.05
C ALA A 112 -2.11 7.53 4.47
N HIS A 113 -3.06 6.68 4.06
CA HIS A 113 -2.78 5.41 3.37
C HIS A 113 -1.89 4.40 4.10
N ALA A 114 -1.60 4.52 5.39
CA ALA A 114 -0.71 3.58 6.09
C ALA A 114 -1.18 2.12 6.07
N ALA A 115 -2.49 1.88 5.95
CA ALA A 115 -3.03 0.54 5.71
C ALA A 115 -2.56 -0.09 4.38
N CYS A 116 -2.20 0.74 3.40
CA CYS A 116 -1.70 0.34 2.08
C CYS A 116 -0.20 0.03 2.06
N ALA A 117 0.55 0.43 3.09
CA ALA A 117 2.00 0.25 3.12
C ALA A 117 2.39 -1.23 2.99
N ALA A 118 1.58 -2.15 3.54
CA ALA A 118 1.83 -3.58 3.44
C ALA A 118 1.70 -4.12 2.01
N LEU A 119 0.81 -3.56 1.18
CA LEU A 119 0.60 -4.02 -0.21
C LEU A 119 1.81 -3.75 -1.10
N VAL A 120 2.54 -2.67 -0.82
CA VAL A 120 3.69 -2.25 -1.63
C VAL A 120 5.04 -2.54 -0.99
N ARG A 121 5.04 -3.01 0.27
CA ARG A 121 6.27 -3.22 1.03
C ARG A 121 7.22 -4.17 0.32
N ASP A 122 6.70 -5.30 -0.14
CA ASP A 122 7.55 -6.32 -0.77
C ASP A 122 8.05 -5.85 -2.13
N CYS A 123 7.20 -5.19 -2.91
CA CYS A 123 7.58 -4.59 -4.21
C CYS A 123 8.69 -3.54 -4.10
N LEU A 124 8.73 -2.79 -2.99
CA LEU A 124 9.80 -1.83 -2.71
C LEU A 124 11.08 -2.49 -2.18
N LEU A 125 10.97 -3.59 -1.45
CA LEU A 125 12.12 -4.31 -0.89
C LEU A 125 12.80 -5.21 -1.92
N HIS A 126 12.01 -5.80 -2.81
CA HIS A 126 12.41 -6.73 -3.85
C HIS A 126 11.86 -6.25 -5.19
N PRO A 127 12.39 -5.15 -5.75
CA PRO A 127 11.99 -4.68 -7.06
C PRO A 127 12.52 -5.66 -8.11
N ASP A 128 11.69 -6.62 -8.47
CA ASP A 128 11.98 -7.53 -9.58
C ASP A 128 11.93 -6.75 -10.90
N HIS A 129 12.81 -7.14 -11.82
CA HIS A 129 12.97 -6.51 -13.14
C HIS A 129 12.99 -7.58 -14.21
N THR A 130 11.86 -8.25 -14.40
CA THR A 130 11.69 -9.21 -15.47
C THR A 130 11.74 -8.49 -16.82
N THR A 131 12.64 -8.92 -17.69
CA THR A 131 12.64 -8.45 -19.09
C THR A 131 11.47 -9.09 -19.82
N LEU A 132 10.51 -8.26 -20.22
CA LEU A 132 9.38 -8.69 -21.02
C LEU A 132 9.79 -8.86 -22.50
N PRO A 133 9.30 -9.91 -23.17
CA PRO A 133 9.40 -10.04 -24.64
C PRO A 133 8.84 -8.81 -25.36
N ALA A 134 9.31 -8.56 -26.58
CA ALA A 134 8.85 -7.42 -27.39
C ALA A 134 7.36 -7.55 -27.79
N ASP A 135 6.84 -8.77 -27.83
CA ASP A 135 5.45 -9.12 -28.11
C ASP A 135 4.63 -9.36 -26.83
N TYR A 136 5.14 -8.95 -25.67
CA TYR A 136 4.42 -9.12 -24.41
C TYR A 136 3.12 -8.31 -24.40
N ASP A 137 2.01 -9.03 -24.31
CA ASP A 137 0.67 -8.49 -24.14
C ASP A 137 0.15 -8.84 -22.74
N ALA A 138 0.02 -7.84 -21.88
CA ALA A 138 -0.55 -8.06 -20.55
C ALA A 138 -2.03 -8.45 -20.60
N GLY A 139 -2.76 -8.07 -21.65
CA GLY A 139 -4.15 -8.45 -21.86
C GLY A 139 -4.33 -9.96 -21.94
N ARG A 140 -3.35 -10.69 -22.49
CA ARG A 140 -3.35 -12.16 -22.46
C ARG A 140 -3.32 -12.75 -21.05
N TYR A 141 -2.56 -12.13 -20.14
CA TYR A 141 -2.46 -12.57 -18.74
C TYR A 141 -3.63 -12.07 -17.89
N LEU A 142 -4.11 -10.86 -18.16
CA LEU A 142 -5.18 -10.19 -17.43
C LEU A 142 -6.58 -10.69 -17.81
N GLY A 143 -6.76 -11.10 -19.07
CA GLY A 143 -7.99 -11.64 -19.62
C GLY A 143 -8.19 -13.15 -19.41
N ALA A 144 -7.18 -13.87 -18.90
CA ALA A 144 -7.35 -15.25 -18.47
C ALA A 144 -8.28 -15.28 -17.23
N LYS A 145 -9.43 -15.92 -17.40
CA LYS A 145 -10.52 -15.97 -16.42
C LYS A 145 -10.36 -17.15 -15.48
#